data_AF-A0A7K1BIV5-F1
#
_entry.id   AF-A0A7K1BIV5-F1
#
_cell.length_a   1.000
_cell.length_b   1.000
_cell.length_c   1.000
_cell.angle_alpha   90.00
_cell.angle_beta   90.00
_cell.angle_gamma   90.00
#
_symmetry.space_group_name_H-M   'P 1'
#
loop_
_entity.id
_entity.type
_entity.pdbx_description
1 polymer ?
#
loop_
_entity_poly.entity_id
_entity_poly.type
_entity_poly.pdbx_seq_one_letter_code
_entity_poly.pdbx_strand_id
1 'polypeptide(L)'
;VAQVAIAAGRDDSLPTLTGVHVEINEESVTFAATDRYRLAVREIQWQPTAPNTSTTALLRARTIADAAKSLTGSKDVSLSFAPAASNDRLTGFAGDGKTMTSRMLDGTFPPYRHLLPQEITTTALIEVATLLDSVRRVALVTDKTVPLRLEFNNNVLSLEAGAGEEAQATEAIDILLTGEPISIAFNPTFLADGLTAVGTKFVQISFTGSNKPAILMGKNDKDGALVENYRYLLMPMRYAS
;
A
#
# COMPACT_ATOMS: atom_id res chain seq x y z
N VAL A 1 -5.92 -8.90 -0.22
CA VAL A 1 -4.95 -9.16 -1.32
C VAL A 1 -4.75 -7.94 -2.23
N ALA A 2 -5.78 -7.47 -2.96
CA ALA A 2 -5.62 -6.38 -3.94
C ALA A 2 -4.97 -5.10 -3.37
N GLN A 3 -5.36 -4.70 -2.15
CA GLN A 3 -4.79 -3.52 -1.46
C GLN A 3 -3.28 -3.62 -1.22
N VAL A 4 -2.75 -4.84 -1.08
CA VAL A 4 -1.32 -5.06 -0.75
C VAL A 4 -0.51 -5.37 -2.00
N ALA A 5 -1.02 -6.21 -2.90
CA ALA A 5 -0.30 -6.66 -4.09
C ALA A 5 0.12 -5.51 -5.03
N ILE A 6 -0.55 -4.36 -4.96
CA ILE A 6 -0.20 -3.16 -5.74
C ILE A 6 1.19 -2.62 -5.39
N ALA A 7 1.67 -2.84 -4.17
CA ALA A 7 2.98 -2.39 -3.69
C ALA A 7 4.11 -3.40 -3.94
N ALA A 8 3.83 -4.56 -4.53
CA ALA A 8 4.86 -5.52 -4.88
C ALA A 8 5.70 -5.05 -6.08
N GLY A 9 6.99 -5.35 -6.04
CA GLY A 9 7.92 -5.15 -7.14
C GLY A 9 7.51 -5.95 -8.38
N ARG A 10 7.91 -5.44 -9.54
CA ARG A 10 7.73 -6.11 -10.85
C ARG A 10 9.06 -6.53 -11.49
N ASP A 11 10.15 -6.29 -10.79
CA ASP A 11 11.50 -6.58 -11.23
C ASP A 11 11.91 -7.98 -10.75
N ASP A 12 12.00 -8.92 -11.69
CA ASP A 12 12.39 -10.31 -11.41
C ASP A 12 13.86 -10.45 -10.98
N SER A 13 14.69 -9.41 -11.10
CA SER A 13 16.05 -9.41 -10.54
C SER A 13 16.07 -9.32 -9.01
N LEU A 14 14.96 -8.90 -8.39
CA LEU A 14 14.74 -8.90 -6.95
C LEU A 14 13.52 -9.77 -6.58
N PRO A 15 13.60 -11.11 -6.73
CA PRO A 15 12.44 -12.00 -6.61
C PRO A 15 11.67 -11.87 -5.31
N THR A 16 12.35 -11.59 -4.19
CA THR A 16 11.71 -11.44 -2.87
C THR A 16 10.72 -10.28 -2.82
N LEU A 17 10.95 -9.23 -3.60
CA LEU A 17 10.09 -8.04 -3.67
C LEU A 17 8.91 -8.21 -4.62
N THR A 18 8.96 -9.22 -5.50
CA THR A 18 7.80 -9.60 -6.34
C THR A 18 6.71 -10.35 -5.56
N GLY A 19 6.97 -10.63 -4.29
CA GLY A 19 6.09 -11.36 -3.40
C GLY A 19 5.17 -10.50 -2.53
N VAL A 20 4.06 -11.10 -2.12
CA VAL A 20 3.28 -10.72 -0.96
C VAL A 20 3.69 -11.65 0.17
N HIS A 21 4.22 -11.05 1.24
CA HIS A 21 4.44 -11.74 2.50
C HIS A 21 3.11 -11.98 3.18
N VAL A 22 2.89 -13.23 3.59
CA VAL A 22 1.73 -13.65 4.38
C VAL A 22 2.28 -14.18 5.70
N GLU A 23 1.87 -13.55 6.79
CA GLU A 23 2.23 -13.95 8.16
C GLU A 23 0.94 -14.31 8.88
N ILE A 24 0.90 -15.53 9.39
CA ILE A 24 -0.21 -16.04 10.19
C ILE A 24 0.29 -16.12 11.63
N ASN A 25 -0.46 -15.50 12.52
CA ASN A 25 -0.24 -15.56 13.95
C ASN A 25 -1.58 -15.75 14.65
N GLU A 26 -1.87 -16.98 15.03
CA GLU A 26 -3.13 -17.37 15.65
C GLU A 26 -4.32 -16.90 14.81
N GLU A 27 -5.15 -16.00 15.32
CA GLU A 27 -6.36 -15.47 14.67
C GLU A 27 -6.10 -14.28 13.74
N SER A 28 -4.84 -13.85 13.58
CA SER A 28 -4.46 -12.74 12.71
C SER A 28 -3.67 -13.21 11.48
N VAL A 29 -4.03 -12.65 10.32
CA VAL A 29 -3.28 -12.79 9.07
C VAL A 29 -2.85 -11.42 8.59
N THR A 30 -1.54 -11.22 8.49
CA THR A 30 -0.93 -10.02 7.94
C THR A 30 -0.43 -10.27 6.53
N PHE A 31 -0.83 -9.40 5.61
CA PHE A 31 -0.32 -9.32 4.24
C PHE A 31 0.57 -8.09 4.11
N ALA A 32 1.80 -8.25 3.62
CA ALA A 32 2.70 -7.14 3.35
C ALA A 32 3.37 -7.26 1.97
N ALA A 33 3.54 -6.15 1.26
CA ALA A 33 4.31 -6.11 0.01
C ALA A 33 5.01 -4.77 -0.15
N THR A 34 6.18 -4.79 -0.77
CA THR A 34 7.02 -3.61 -0.99
C THR A 34 7.88 -3.76 -2.24
N ASP A 35 8.17 -2.62 -2.87
CA ASP A 35 9.09 -2.47 -3.99
C ASP A 35 10.27 -1.54 -3.65
N ARG A 36 10.52 -1.33 -2.34
CA ARG A 36 11.50 -0.39 -1.73
C ARG A 36 11.06 1.07 -1.66
N TYR A 37 10.13 1.50 -2.51
CA TYR A 37 9.65 2.89 -2.54
C TYR A 37 8.31 3.08 -1.86
N ARG A 38 7.58 1.98 -1.68
CA ARG A 38 6.31 1.93 -0.96
C ARG A 38 6.15 0.60 -0.24
N LEU A 39 5.28 0.59 0.74
CA LEU A 39 4.92 -0.60 1.51
C LEU A 39 3.42 -0.56 1.78
N ALA A 40 2.72 -1.63 1.45
CA ALA A 40 1.32 -1.83 1.83
C ALA A 40 1.23 -2.95 2.85
N VAL A 41 0.51 -2.73 3.94
CA VAL A 41 0.27 -3.72 5.00
C VAL A 41 -1.22 -3.80 5.28
N ARG A 42 -1.78 -5.00 5.26
CA ARG A 42 -3.17 -5.28 5.63
C ARG A 42 -3.21 -6.40 6.65
N GLU A 43 -3.87 -6.16 7.76
CA GLU A 43 -4.18 -7.17 8.76
C GLU A 43 -5.66 -7.54 8.70
N ILE A 44 -5.96 -8.84 8.78
CA ILE A 44 -7.32 -9.36 8.86
C ILE A 44 -7.41 -10.42 9.94
N GLN A 45 -8.60 -10.57 10.51
CA GLN A 45 -8.92 -11.70 11.37
C GLN A 45 -9.38 -12.88 10.50
N TRP A 46 -9.08 -14.10 10.95
CA TRP A 46 -9.53 -15.34 10.31
C TRP A 46 -9.83 -16.41 11.37
N GLN A 47 -10.36 -17.55 10.95
CA GLN A 47 -10.66 -18.67 11.84
C GLN A 47 -9.67 -19.82 11.58
N PRO A 48 -8.68 -20.03 12.47
CA PRO A 48 -7.72 -21.12 12.33
C PRO A 48 -8.39 -22.49 12.44
N THR A 49 -7.92 -23.46 11.67
CA THR A 49 -8.36 -24.86 11.79
C THR A 49 -7.71 -25.59 12.97
N ALA A 50 -6.63 -25.04 13.53
CA ALA A 50 -5.89 -25.58 14.65
C ALA A 50 -5.44 -24.45 15.61
N PRO A 51 -5.39 -24.71 16.93
CA PRO A 51 -4.88 -23.74 17.90
C PRO A 51 -3.39 -23.47 17.68
N ASN A 52 -2.92 -22.29 18.09
CA ASN A 52 -1.51 -21.88 18.00
C ASN A 52 -0.93 -21.95 16.58
N THR A 53 -1.77 -21.76 15.55
CA THR A 53 -1.32 -21.76 14.15
C THR A 53 -0.43 -20.54 13.91
N SER A 54 0.84 -20.78 13.60
CA SER A 54 1.78 -19.72 13.21
C SER A 54 2.62 -20.18 12.02
N THR A 55 2.71 -19.34 10.99
CA THR A 55 3.55 -19.60 9.82
C THR A 55 3.80 -18.33 9.01
N THR A 56 4.83 -18.36 8.18
CA THR A 56 5.07 -17.30 7.19
C THR A 56 5.23 -17.91 5.80
N ALA A 57 4.77 -17.17 4.81
CA ALA A 57 4.94 -17.52 3.41
C ALA A 57 5.26 -16.26 2.59
N LEU A 58 5.93 -16.46 1.47
CA LEU A 58 6.17 -15.42 0.48
C LEU A 58 5.59 -15.92 -0.85
N LEU A 59 4.54 -15.26 -1.32
CA LEU A 59 3.76 -15.73 -2.46
C LEU A 59 3.89 -14.74 -3.60
N ARG A 60 4.13 -15.17 -4.84
CA ARG A 60 4.16 -14.25 -5.98
C ARG A 60 2.90 -13.40 -6.01
N ALA A 61 3.06 -12.08 -6.06
CA ALA A 61 1.96 -11.13 -5.95
C ALA A 61 0.89 -11.36 -7.03
N ARG A 62 1.34 -11.67 -8.26
CA ARG A 62 0.43 -12.03 -9.36
C ARG A 62 -0.37 -13.28 -9.05
N THR A 63 0.27 -14.35 -8.56
CA THR A 63 -0.41 -15.61 -8.28
C THR A 63 -1.46 -15.47 -7.18
N ILE A 64 -1.15 -14.81 -6.06
CA ILE A 64 -2.13 -14.61 -4.99
C ILE A 64 -3.26 -13.66 -5.44
N ALA A 65 -2.96 -12.66 -6.28
CA ALA A 65 -3.99 -11.77 -6.84
C ALA A 65 -4.94 -12.53 -7.77
N ASP A 66 -4.42 -13.40 -8.63
CA ASP A 66 -5.23 -14.22 -9.52
C ASP A 66 -6.03 -15.28 -8.73
N ALA A 67 -5.45 -15.86 -7.67
CA ALA A 67 -6.16 -16.72 -6.71
C ALA A 67 -7.40 -16.00 -6.15
N ALA A 68 -7.20 -14.82 -5.58
CA ALA A 68 -8.24 -14.04 -4.94
C ALA A 68 -9.36 -13.65 -5.93
N LYS A 69 -9.01 -13.30 -7.17
CA LYS A 69 -9.98 -13.03 -8.23
C LYS A 69 -10.79 -14.28 -8.59
N SER A 70 -10.13 -15.43 -8.75
CA SER A 70 -10.80 -16.69 -9.12
C SER A 70 -11.78 -17.20 -8.06
N LEU A 71 -11.49 -16.88 -6.78
CA LEU A 71 -12.28 -17.23 -5.59
C LEU A 71 -13.26 -16.13 -5.18
N THR A 72 -13.40 -15.07 -5.97
CA THR A 72 -14.42 -14.05 -5.72
C THR A 72 -15.81 -14.69 -5.78
N GLY A 73 -16.65 -14.39 -4.79
CA GLY A 73 -17.98 -15.00 -4.62
C GLY A 73 -18.01 -16.21 -3.70
N SER A 74 -16.86 -16.80 -3.37
CA SER A 74 -16.78 -17.85 -2.37
C SER A 74 -17.08 -17.31 -0.97
N LYS A 75 -17.90 -18.04 -0.21
CA LYS A 75 -18.24 -17.66 1.17
C LYS A 75 -17.02 -17.76 2.08
N ASP A 76 -16.34 -18.90 1.99
CA ASP A 76 -15.14 -19.21 2.75
C ASP A 76 -14.01 -19.58 1.79
N VAL A 77 -12.80 -19.12 2.12
CA VAL A 77 -11.58 -19.48 1.40
C VAL A 77 -10.61 -20.11 2.39
N SER A 78 -10.17 -21.33 2.10
CA SER A 78 -9.13 -22.01 2.86
C SER A 78 -7.75 -21.76 2.26
N LEU A 79 -6.77 -21.61 3.15
CA LEU A 79 -5.37 -21.47 2.82
C LEU A 79 -4.61 -22.65 3.40
N SER A 80 -3.80 -23.31 2.58
CA SER A 80 -2.98 -24.44 2.97
C SER A 80 -1.53 -24.17 2.66
N PHE A 81 -0.65 -24.63 3.53
CA PHE A 81 0.79 -24.59 3.33
C PHE A 81 1.33 -26.00 3.41
N ALA A 82 2.25 -26.34 2.52
CA ALA A 82 2.98 -27.57 2.64
C ALA A 82 3.69 -27.64 4.00
N PRO A 83 3.73 -28.83 4.65
CA PRO A 83 4.40 -29.00 5.93
C PRO A 83 5.86 -28.57 5.85
N ALA A 84 6.39 -27.98 6.91
CA ALA A 84 7.80 -27.57 6.97
C ALA A 84 8.79 -28.74 6.77
N ALA A 85 8.36 -29.97 7.05
CA ALA A 85 9.13 -31.20 6.80
C ALA A 85 9.14 -31.63 5.33
N SER A 86 8.31 -31.04 4.47
CA SER A 86 8.34 -31.27 3.03
C SER A 86 9.33 -30.33 2.35
N ASN A 87 10.08 -30.83 1.37
CA ASN A 87 10.86 -29.98 0.45
C ASN A 87 9.96 -29.19 -0.51
N ASP A 88 8.66 -29.52 -0.57
CA ASP A 88 7.70 -28.83 -1.41
C ASP A 88 7.31 -27.50 -0.78
N ARG A 89 7.79 -26.40 -1.35
CA ARG A 89 7.36 -25.05 -0.99
C ARG A 89 6.04 -24.69 -1.67
N LEU A 90 4.98 -25.45 -1.41
CA LEU A 90 3.66 -25.23 -2.03
C LEU A 90 2.69 -24.52 -1.08
N THR A 91 1.85 -23.68 -1.64
CA THR A 91 0.65 -23.16 -1.01
C THR A 91 -0.57 -23.57 -1.82
N GLY A 92 -1.69 -23.80 -1.15
CA GLY A 92 -2.98 -24.13 -1.76
C GLY A 92 -4.05 -23.12 -1.34
N PHE A 93 -4.92 -22.77 -2.28
CA PHE A 93 -6.12 -21.96 -2.07
C PHE A 93 -7.33 -22.78 -2.51
N ALA A 94 -8.40 -22.79 -1.71
CA ALA A 94 -9.64 -23.46 -2.10
C ALA A 94 -10.89 -22.70 -1.62
N GLY A 95 -11.97 -22.76 -2.40
CA GLY A 95 -13.26 -22.15 -2.09
C GLY A 95 -14.29 -22.55 -3.14
N ASP A 96 -15.52 -22.89 -2.72
CA ASP A 96 -16.64 -23.31 -3.59
C ASP A 96 -16.26 -24.32 -4.69
N GLY A 97 -15.51 -25.37 -4.33
CA GLY A 97 -15.11 -26.43 -5.27
C GLY A 97 -13.98 -26.04 -6.24
N LYS A 98 -13.49 -24.81 -6.20
CA LYS A 98 -12.30 -24.37 -6.93
C LYS A 98 -11.07 -24.60 -6.07
N THR A 99 -9.98 -25.08 -6.68
CA THR A 99 -8.70 -25.26 -6.03
C THR A 99 -7.58 -24.72 -6.90
N MET A 100 -6.56 -24.13 -6.27
CA MET A 100 -5.36 -23.67 -6.95
C MET A 100 -4.15 -23.92 -6.05
N THR A 101 -3.05 -24.39 -6.64
CA THR A 101 -1.77 -24.53 -5.95
C THR A 101 -0.72 -23.63 -6.59
N SER A 102 0.20 -23.12 -5.78
CA SER A 102 1.32 -22.29 -6.25
C SER A 102 2.58 -22.61 -5.47
N ARG A 103 3.73 -22.47 -6.12
CA ARG A 103 5.01 -22.45 -5.41
C ARG A 103 5.18 -21.13 -4.67
N MET A 104 5.70 -21.20 -3.45
CA MET A 104 6.18 -20.05 -2.69
C MET A 104 7.51 -19.57 -3.26
N LEU A 105 7.80 -18.29 -3.10
CA LEU A 105 9.08 -17.68 -3.41
C LEU A 105 10.12 -18.08 -2.35
N ASP A 106 11.38 -18.16 -2.79
CA ASP A 106 12.52 -18.27 -1.90
C ASP A 106 12.93 -16.93 -1.31
N GLY A 107 13.62 -16.96 -0.15
CA GLY A 107 14.11 -15.78 0.55
C GLY A 107 13.20 -15.28 1.68
N THR A 108 13.64 -14.18 2.30
CA THR A 108 13.01 -13.57 3.48
C THR A 108 12.48 -12.19 3.12
N PHE A 109 11.26 -11.89 3.54
CA PHE A 109 10.69 -10.57 3.37
C PHE A 109 11.42 -9.56 4.29
N PRO A 110 11.77 -8.35 3.81
CA PRO A 110 12.48 -7.38 4.64
C PRO A 110 11.69 -7.01 5.91
N PRO A 111 12.36 -6.83 7.07
CA PRO A 111 11.70 -6.35 8.26
C PRO A 111 11.16 -4.94 8.03
N TYR A 112 9.87 -4.71 8.22
CA TYR A 112 9.20 -3.45 7.87
C TYR A 112 8.53 -2.73 9.05
N ARG A 113 8.30 -3.43 10.16
CA ARG A 113 7.57 -2.87 11.32
C ARG A 113 8.20 -1.59 11.88
N HIS A 114 9.53 -1.49 11.83
CA HIS A 114 10.28 -0.31 12.28
C HIS A 114 10.11 0.92 11.35
N LEU A 115 9.57 0.73 10.14
CA LEU A 115 9.32 1.81 9.20
C LEU A 115 8.00 2.55 9.48
N LEU A 116 7.15 2.00 10.34
CA LEU A 116 5.88 2.61 10.73
C LEU A 116 6.15 3.61 11.88
N PRO A 117 6.23 4.93 11.61
CA PRO A 117 6.46 5.94 12.66
C PRO A 117 5.43 5.87 13.78
N GLN A 118 5.93 6.08 15.00
CA GLN A 118 5.11 6.19 16.22
C GLN A 118 4.72 7.64 16.53
N GLU A 119 5.52 8.60 16.08
CA GLU A 119 5.29 10.03 16.28
C GLU A 119 4.84 10.63 14.95
N ILE A 120 3.75 11.40 14.96
CA ILE A 120 3.21 12.09 13.78
C ILE A 120 3.21 13.58 14.09
N THR A 121 3.83 14.38 13.23
CA THR A 121 3.94 15.84 13.42
C THR A 121 2.87 16.61 12.67
N THR A 122 2.47 16.10 11.50
CA THR A 122 1.49 16.76 10.63
C THR A 122 0.54 15.70 10.04
N THR A 123 -0.75 16.02 9.99
CA THR A 123 -1.76 15.19 9.31
C THR A 123 -2.59 16.04 8.34
N ALA A 124 -2.91 15.46 7.19
CA ALA A 124 -3.80 16.04 6.19
C ALA A 124 -4.95 15.08 5.89
N LEU A 125 -6.19 15.51 6.07
CA LEU A 125 -7.39 14.76 5.71
C LEU A 125 -7.98 15.28 4.40
N ILE A 126 -8.19 14.38 3.45
CA ILE A 126 -8.53 14.71 2.06
C ILE A 126 -9.54 13.70 1.52
N GLU A 127 -10.48 14.14 0.68
CA GLU A 127 -11.35 13.23 -0.07
C GLU A 127 -10.55 12.49 -1.15
N VAL A 128 -10.63 11.16 -1.16
CA VAL A 128 -9.83 10.29 -2.04
C VAL A 128 -10.14 10.55 -3.50
N ALA A 129 -11.41 10.69 -3.86
CA ALA A 129 -11.82 10.93 -5.26
C ALA A 129 -11.22 12.24 -5.79
N THR A 130 -11.38 13.33 -5.03
CA THR A 130 -10.84 14.65 -5.37
C THR A 130 -9.32 14.61 -5.55
N LEU A 131 -8.60 14.05 -4.57
CA LEU A 131 -7.14 13.97 -4.65
C LEU A 131 -6.66 13.07 -5.80
N LEU A 132 -7.29 11.92 -6.00
CA LEU A 132 -6.90 10.98 -7.06
C LEU A 132 -7.09 11.59 -8.46
N ASP A 133 -8.18 12.33 -8.66
CA ASP A 133 -8.45 13.02 -9.92
C ASP A 133 -7.47 14.16 -10.16
N SER A 134 -7.14 14.95 -9.14
CA SER A 134 -6.10 15.99 -9.22
C SER A 134 -4.72 15.40 -9.52
N VAL A 135 -4.32 14.33 -8.83
CA VAL A 135 -3.06 13.61 -9.08
C VAL A 135 -3.00 13.13 -10.54
N ARG A 136 -4.09 12.56 -11.06
CA ARG A 136 -4.13 12.07 -12.44
C ARG A 136 -4.00 13.19 -13.45
N ARG A 137 -4.73 14.31 -13.27
CA ARG A 137 -4.68 15.44 -14.20
C ARG A 137 -3.33 16.14 -14.19
N VAL A 138 -2.79 16.44 -13.01
CA VAL A 138 -1.49 17.11 -12.87
C VAL A 138 -0.36 16.21 -13.38
N ALA A 139 -0.45 14.88 -13.21
CA ALA A 139 0.55 13.96 -13.75
C ALA A 139 0.51 13.80 -15.29
N LEU A 140 -0.49 14.34 -16.01
CA LEU A 140 -0.55 14.23 -17.48
C LEU A 140 0.48 15.08 -18.20
N VAL A 141 0.95 16.16 -17.59
CA VAL A 141 1.87 17.10 -18.25
C VAL A 141 3.33 16.67 -18.17
N THR A 142 3.60 15.54 -17.51
CA THR A 142 4.97 15.12 -17.20
C THR A 142 5.16 13.61 -17.34
N ASP A 143 6.41 13.20 -17.59
CA ASP A 143 6.77 11.79 -17.52
C ASP A 143 6.62 11.22 -16.11
N LYS A 144 6.34 9.92 -16.01
CA LYS A 144 6.14 9.21 -14.73
C LYS A 144 7.34 9.22 -13.79
N THR A 145 8.50 9.63 -14.28
CA THR A 145 9.76 9.77 -13.54
C THR A 145 9.87 11.11 -12.83
N VAL A 146 9.07 12.11 -13.21
CA VAL A 146 9.08 13.43 -12.58
C VAL A 146 8.23 13.38 -11.30
N PRO A 147 8.76 13.90 -10.18
CA PRO A 147 8.01 13.97 -8.95
C PRO A 147 6.81 14.91 -9.06
N LEU A 148 5.69 14.51 -8.47
CA LEU A 148 4.57 15.39 -8.16
C LEU A 148 4.87 16.08 -6.84
N ARG A 149 4.94 17.42 -6.84
CA ARG A 149 5.14 18.23 -5.65
C ARG A 149 3.79 18.49 -4.99
N LEU A 150 3.75 18.33 -3.67
CA LEU A 150 2.60 18.55 -2.82
C LEU A 150 2.96 19.57 -1.74
N GLU A 151 2.24 20.68 -1.69
CA GLU A 151 2.42 21.70 -0.66
C GLU A 151 1.16 21.79 0.20
N PHE A 152 1.30 21.44 1.47
CA PHE A 152 0.23 21.46 2.46
C PHE A 152 0.39 22.73 3.30
N ASN A 153 -0.50 23.71 3.12
CA ASN A 153 -0.44 24.98 3.85
C ASN A 153 -1.84 25.61 3.97
N ASN A 154 -2.16 26.20 5.12
CA ASN A 154 -3.41 26.95 5.33
C ASN A 154 -4.69 26.22 4.88
N ASN A 155 -4.82 24.92 5.16
CA ASN A 155 -5.95 24.06 4.74
C ASN A 155 -6.13 23.94 3.21
N VAL A 156 -5.07 24.21 2.45
CA VAL A 156 -5.00 24.00 1.01
C VAL A 156 -3.85 23.04 0.71
N LEU A 157 -4.11 22.06 -0.16
CA LEU A 157 -3.07 21.27 -0.81
C LEU A 157 -2.88 21.77 -2.24
N SER A 158 -1.70 22.30 -2.53
CA SER A 158 -1.26 22.60 -3.90
C SER A 158 -0.52 21.40 -4.49
N LEU A 159 -0.89 21.01 -5.71
CA LEU A 159 -0.24 19.96 -6.49
C LEU A 159 0.45 20.62 -7.69
N GLU A 160 1.72 20.31 -7.91
CA GLU A 160 2.50 20.86 -9.02
C GLU A 160 3.32 19.75 -9.70
N ALA A 161 3.31 19.73 -11.03
CA ALA A 161 4.19 18.88 -11.84
C ALA A 161 4.68 19.63 -13.09
N GLY A 162 5.83 19.17 -13.60
CA GLY A 162 6.58 19.82 -14.68
C GLY A 162 7.70 20.71 -14.13
N ALA A 163 8.74 20.96 -14.93
CA ALA A 163 9.84 21.85 -14.58
C ALA A 163 10.42 22.56 -15.82
N GLY A 164 10.95 23.77 -15.65
CA GLY A 164 11.66 24.50 -16.70
C GLY A 164 10.75 24.91 -17.87
N GLU A 165 11.15 24.57 -19.09
CA GLU A 165 10.41 24.89 -20.33
C GLU A 165 9.31 23.87 -20.68
N GLU A 166 9.11 22.84 -19.83
CA GLU A 166 8.05 21.84 -20.02
C GLU A 166 6.66 22.37 -19.62
N ALA A 167 5.62 21.65 -20.03
CA ALA A 167 4.26 21.96 -19.62
C ALA A 167 4.11 21.82 -18.11
N GLN A 168 3.63 22.88 -17.47
CA GLN A 168 3.37 22.90 -16.02
C GLN A 168 1.87 22.76 -15.76
N ALA A 169 1.54 22.00 -14.71
CA ALA A 169 0.18 21.90 -14.20
C ALA A 169 0.18 22.19 -12.70
N THR A 170 -0.77 23.01 -12.27
CA THR A 170 -0.99 23.32 -10.86
C THR A 170 -2.47 23.16 -10.53
N GLU A 171 -2.76 22.50 -9.42
CA GLU A 171 -4.11 22.43 -8.86
C GLU A 171 -4.08 22.70 -7.35
N ALA A 172 -5.16 23.27 -6.83
CA ALA A 172 -5.36 23.48 -5.41
C ALA A 172 -6.63 22.77 -4.96
N ILE A 173 -6.56 22.05 -3.85
CA ILE A 173 -7.70 21.37 -3.24
C ILE A 173 -7.81 21.72 -1.76
N ASP A 174 -9.04 21.87 -1.27
CA ASP A 174 -9.30 22.09 0.15
C ASP A 174 -9.02 20.80 0.95
N ILE A 175 -8.34 20.96 2.08
CA ILE A 175 -7.97 19.87 2.99
C ILE A 175 -8.25 20.28 4.44
N LEU A 176 -8.22 19.31 5.37
CA LEU A 176 -8.02 19.64 6.78
C LEU A 176 -6.58 19.32 7.17
N LEU A 177 -5.80 20.36 7.47
CA LEU A 177 -4.42 20.24 7.91
C LEU A 177 -4.35 20.42 9.43
N THR A 178 -3.60 19.55 10.10
CA THR A 178 -3.26 19.71 11.52
C THR A 178 -1.75 19.57 11.67
N GLY A 179 -1.13 20.51 12.39
CA GLY A 179 0.32 20.62 12.53
C GLY A 179 0.93 21.65 11.57
N GLU A 180 2.25 21.59 11.41
CA GLU A 180 3.00 22.56 10.61
C GLU A 180 2.85 22.34 9.09
N PRO A 181 2.96 23.42 8.28
CA PRO A 181 3.02 23.31 6.83
C PRO A 181 4.16 22.38 6.37
N ILE A 182 3.93 21.64 5.29
CA ILE A 182 4.92 20.70 4.75
C ILE A 182 4.89 20.69 3.23
N SER A 183 6.08 20.66 2.62
CA SER A 183 6.26 20.48 1.19
C SER A 183 7.00 19.15 0.96
N ILE A 184 6.46 18.30 0.11
CA ILE A 184 6.95 16.94 -0.14
C ILE A 184 6.65 16.52 -1.57
N ALA A 185 7.51 15.68 -2.14
CA ALA A 185 7.39 15.21 -3.51
C ALA A 185 7.20 13.69 -3.54
N PHE A 186 6.28 13.20 -4.37
CA PHE A 186 6.04 11.76 -4.54
C PHE A 186 6.07 11.35 -6.01
N ASN A 187 6.32 10.05 -6.23
CA ASN A 187 6.01 9.47 -7.54
C ASN A 187 4.48 9.48 -7.71
N PRO A 188 3.93 10.11 -8.77
CA PRO A 188 2.47 10.23 -8.95
C PRO A 188 1.77 8.87 -9.10
N THR A 189 2.44 7.89 -9.73
CA THR A 189 1.89 6.53 -9.90
C THR A 189 1.76 5.85 -8.54
N PHE A 190 2.80 5.93 -7.70
CA PHE A 190 2.77 5.30 -6.37
C PHE A 190 1.78 5.99 -5.42
N LEU A 191 1.59 7.30 -5.53
CA LEU A 191 0.56 8.00 -4.77
C LEU A 191 -0.84 7.56 -5.23
N ALA A 192 -1.11 7.56 -6.54
CA ALA A 192 -2.41 7.14 -7.09
C ALA A 192 -2.76 5.68 -6.73
N ASP A 193 -1.78 4.79 -6.79
CA ASP A 193 -1.93 3.39 -6.37
C ASP A 193 -2.30 3.29 -4.87
N GLY A 194 -1.62 4.06 -4.01
CA GLY A 194 -1.90 4.12 -2.58
C GLY A 194 -3.31 4.62 -2.28
N LEU A 195 -3.73 5.70 -2.94
CA LEU A 195 -5.07 6.28 -2.83
C LEU A 195 -6.15 5.29 -3.27
N THR A 196 -5.92 4.59 -4.38
CA THR A 196 -6.84 3.54 -4.87
C THR A 196 -6.94 2.38 -3.88
N ALA A 197 -5.82 1.97 -3.29
CA ALA A 197 -5.76 0.84 -2.38
C ALA A 197 -6.36 1.11 -0.99
N VAL A 198 -6.44 2.38 -0.57
CA VAL A 198 -7.10 2.78 0.68
C VAL A 198 -8.58 2.36 0.70
N GLY A 199 -9.30 2.54 -0.42
CA GLY A 199 -10.66 2.01 -0.59
C GLY A 199 -11.74 2.65 0.29
N THR A 200 -11.49 3.85 0.82
CA THR A 200 -12.44 4.62 1.64
C THR A 200 -12.70 6.00 1.03
N LYS A 201 -13.70 6.73 1.54
CA LYS A 201 -14.06 8.07 1.02
C LYS A 201 -12.97 9.11 1.30
N PHE A 202 -12.36 9.07 2.47
CA PHE A 202 -11.30 9.98 2.88
C PHE A 202 -9.99 9.22 3.13
N VAL A 203 -8.87 9.91 2.93
CA VAL A 203 -7.54 9.46 3.32
C VAL A 203 -6.96 10.46 4.30
N GLN A 204 -6.35 9.96 5.37
CA GLN A 204 -5.45 10.74 6.19
C GLN A 204 -4.02 10.43 5.74
N ILE A 205 -3.27 11.47 5.40
CA ILE A 205 -1.84 11.40 5.14
C ILE A 205 -1.11 11.94 6.37
N SER A 206 -0.28 11.10 6.98
CA SER A 206 0.49 11.43 8.18
C SER A 206 1.97 11.60 7.83
N PHE A 207 2.60 12.63 8.38
CA PHE A 207 3.99 12.99 8.13
C PHE A 207 4.79 13.12 9.43
N THR A 208 6.10 12.90 9.32
CA THR A 208 7.09 13.15 10.39
C THR A 208 8.19 14.12 9.95
N GLY A 209 8.21 14.47 8.65
CA GLY A 209 9.17 15.36 8.02
C GLY A 209 9.12 15.23 6.50
N SER A 210 9.60 16.23 5.77
CA SER A 210 9.54 16.29 4.29
C SER A 210 10.41 15.24 3.58
N ASN A 211 11.41 14.70 4.28
CA ASN A 211 12.32 13.66 3.77
C ASN A 211 12.05 12.27 4.37
N LYS A 212 10.97 12.12 5.14
CA LYS A 212 10.56 10.89 5.79
C LYS A 212 9.37 10.26 5.05
N PRO A 213 9.14 8.95 5.21
CA PRO A 213 7.98 8.31 4.59
C PRO A 213 6.68 8.92 5.11
N ALA A 214 5.71 9.09 4.22
CA ALA A 214 4.33 9.41 4.60
C ALA A 214 3.52 8.12 4.76
N ILE A 215 2.56 8.12 5.69
CA ILE A 215 1.60 7.01 5.84
C ILE A 215 0.23 7.48 5.38
N LEU A 216 -0.38 6.73 4.46
CA LEU A 216 -1.76 6.86 4.05
C LEU A 216 -2.61 5.81 4.80
N MET A 217 -3.66 6.28 5.46
CA MET A 217 -4.66 5.45 6.14
C MET A 217 -6.07 5.92 5.77
N GLY A 218 -7.00 4.98 5.62
CA GLY A 218 -8.36 5.26 5.20
C GLY A 218 -9.26 5.77 6.32
N LYS A 219 -10.27 6.57 5.94
CA LYS A 219 -11.41 6.96 6.77
C LYS A 219 -12.70 6.89 5.95
N ASN A 220 -13.73 6.24 6.48
CA ASN A 220 -15.04 6.16 5.82
C ASN A 220 -15.77 7.50 5.87
N ASP A 221 -15.63 8.21 6.98
CA ASP A 221 -16.26 9.50 7.24
C ASP A 221 -15.22 10.52 7.70
N LYS A 222 -15.51 11.81 7.49
CA LYS A 222 -14.60 12.92 7.83
C LYS A 222 -14.18 12.89 9.31
N ASP A 223 -15.16 12.71 10.19
CA ASP A 223 -14.97 12.65 11.65
C ASP A 223 -14.87 11.22 12.19
N GLY A 224 -14.82 10.22 11.31
CA GLY A 224 -14.75 8.80 11.67
C GLY A 224 -13.36 8.36 12.16
N ALA A 225 -13.28 7.12 12.65
CA ALA A 225 -12.02 6.49 13.02
C ALA A 225 -11.18 6.11 11.78
N LEU A 226 -9.86 6.02 11.97
CA LEU A 226 -8.95 5.47 10.96
C LEU A 226 -9.21 3.97 10.78
N VAL A 227 -9.05 3.50 9.54
CA VAL A 227 -8.98 2.08 9.24
C VAL A 227 -7.61 1.56 9.66
N GLU A 228 -7.48 1.13 10.91
CA GLU A 228 -6.18 0.81 11.53
C GLU A 228 -5.49 -0.43 10.96
N ASN A 229 -6.29 -1.34 10.41
CA ASN A 229 -5.82 -2.60 9.86
C ASN A 229 -5.28 -2.49 8.43
N TYR A 230 -5.21 -1.28 7.84
CA TYR A 230 -4.52 -1.04 6.58
C TYR A 230 -3.66 0.21 6.61
N ARG A 231 -2.42 0.07 6.13
CA ARG A 231 -1.43 1.16 6.08
C ARG A 231 -0.70 1.09 4.75
N TYR A 232 -0.57 2.25 4.10
CA TYR A 232 0.24 2.40 2.91
C TYR A 232 1.32 3.45 3.16
N LEU A 233 2.57 3.01 3.24
CA LEU A 233 3.73 3.87 3.41
C LEU A 233 4.31 4.22 2.04
N LEU A 234 4.63 5.49 1.85
CA LEU A 234 5.17 6.03 0.61
C LEU A 234 6.43 6.85 0.87
N MET A 235 7.53 6.49 0.20
CA MET A 235 8.79 7.21 0.29
C MET A 235 8.73 8.50 -0.54
N PRO A 236 9.22 9.63 -0.01
CA PRO A 236 9.35 10.85 -0.79
C PRO A 236 10.43 10.70 -1.86
N MET A 237 10.22 11.38 -2.98
CA MET A 237 11.26 11.59 -3.99
C MET A 237 12.09 12.80 -3.59
N ARG A 238 13.41 12.72 -3.81
CA ARG A 238 14.27 13.89 -3.71
C ARG A 238 13.97 14.80 -4.89
N TYR A 239 13.82 16.09 -4.60
CA TYR A 239 13.79 17.13 -5.60
C TYR A 239 14.90 18.14 -5.25
N ALA A 240 15.60 18.64 -6.26
CA ALA A 240 16.57 19.70 -6.09
C ALA A 240 15.78 21.03 -6.06
N SER A 241 15.71 21.65 -4.89
CA SER A 241 15.22 23.03 -4.74
C SER A 241 16.07 24.02 -5.51
#